data_AF-A0A1Y3F9M7-F1
#
_entry.id   AF-A0A1Y3F9M7-F1
#
_cell.length_a   1.000
_cell.length_b   1.000
_cell.length_c   1.000
_cell.angle_alpha   90.00
_cell.angle_beta   90.00
_cell.angle_gamma   90.00
#
_symmetry.space_group_name_H-M   'P 1'
#
loop_
_entity.id
_entity.type
_entity.pdbx_description
1 polymer ?
#
loop_
_entity_poly.entity_id
_entity_poly.type
_entity_poly.pdbx_seq_one_letter_code
_entity_poly.pdbx_strand_id
1 'polypeptide(L)' 'MTTTTFPVTGMTCEHCVASVTEEVGELPGVASVAVDLVVGGESTVTVESDQPLDPEAVRAAVDEAGYVAGL' A
#
# COMPACT_ATOMS: atom_id res chain seq x y z
N MET A 1 -8.58 -2.43 15.08
CA MET A 1 -7.18 -2.00 14.92
C MET A 1 -6.31 -3.21 14.72
N THR A 2 -6.00 -3.46 13.46
CA THR A 2 -5.08 -4.48 12.95
C THR A 2 -4.05 -3.81 12.06
N THR A 3 -2.87 -4.43 11.95
CA THR A 3 -1.79 -3.96 11.09
C THR A 3 -1.56 -4.99 9.99
N THR A 4 -1.57 -4.55 8.74
CA THR A 4 -1.26 -5.36 7.56
C THR A 4 -0.01 -4.79 6.91
N THR A 5 0.96 -5.66 6.61
CA THR A 5 2.21 -5.25 5.97
C THR A 5 2.42 -6.07 4.71
N PHE A 6 2.81 -5.41 3.61
CA PHE A 6 3.08 -6.07 2.34
C PHE A 6 4.10 -5.32 1.49
N PRO A 7 4.89 -6.03 0.68
CA PRO A 7 5.82 -5.42 -0.25
C PRO A 7 5.11 -4.84 -1.48
N VAL A 8 5.64 -3.73 -2.00
CA VAL A 8 5.28 -3.12 -3.28
C VAL A 8 6.56 -2.79 -4.04
N THR A 9 6.65 -3.22 -5.30
CA THR A 9 7.86 -3.06 -6.11
C THR A 9 7.71 -1.95 -7.16
N GLY A 10 8.81 -1.24 -7.43
CA GLY A 10 8.91 -0.33 -8.59
C GLY A 10 8.69 1.15 -8.28
N MET A 11 8.40 1.51 -7.04
CA MET A 11 8.36 2.91 -6.61
C MET A 11 9.77 3.54 -6.62
N THR A 12 9.90 4.73 -7.20
CA THR A 12 11.21 5.41 -7.35
C THR A 12 11.25 6.83 -6.81
N CYS A 13 10.13 7.41 -6.38
CA CYS A 13 10.08 8.76 -5.81
C CYS A 13 8.93 8.94 -4.82
N GLU A 14 8.90 10.07 -4.11
CA GLU A 14 7.86 10.40 -3.13
C GLU A 14 6.46 10.54 -3.76
N HIS A 15 6.37 10.90 -5.05
CA HIS A 15 5.07 10.92 -5.76
C HIS A 15 4.53 9.50 -5.99
N CYS A 16 5.40 8.51 -6.22
CA CYS A 16 5.01 7.10 -6.30
C CYS A 16 4.43 6.63 -4.96
N VAL A 17 5.09 7.01 -3.87
CA VAL A 17 4.64 6.73 -2.50
C VAL A 17 3.28 7.38 -2.23
N ALA A 18 3.11 8.65 -2.61
CA ALA A 18 1.86 9.36 -2.42
C ALA A 18 0.70 8.68 -3.15
N SER A 19 0.92 8.25 -4.40
CA SER A 19 -0.10 7.53 -5.18
C SER A 19 -0.52 6.21 -4.51
N VAL A 20 0.42 5.37 -4.08
CA VAL A 20 0.08 4.13 -3.34
C VAL A 20 -0.61 4.42 -2.01
N THR A 21 -0.17 5.46 -1.31
CA THR A 21 -0.74 5.88 -0.02
C THR A 21 -2.19 6.36 -0.18
N GLU A 22 -2.50 7.08 -1.25
CA GLU A 22 -3.84 7.57 -1.59
C GLU A 22 -4.78 6.39 -1.88
N GLU A 23 -4.47 5.57 -2.88
CA GLU A 23 -5.34 4.44 -3.30
C GLU A 23 -5.60 3.44 -2.16
N VAL A 24 -4.55 3.07 -1.40
CA VAL A 24 -4.71 2.16 -0.24
C VAL A 24 -5.45 2.84 0.90
N GLY A 25 -5.27 4.16 1.08
CA GLY A 25 -5.95 4.95 2.10
C GLY A 25 -7.46 5.06 1.90
N GLU A 26 -7.95 4.91 0.66
CA GLU A 26 -9.37 4.94 0.33
C GLU A 26 -10.10 3.63 0.67
N LEU A 27 -9.37 2.56 0.98
CA LEU A 27 -9.98 1.29 1.33
C LEU A 27 -10.82 1.41 2.63
N PRO A 28 -12.02 0.80 2.67
CA PRO A 28 -12.88 0.88 3.85
C PRO A 28 -12.19 0.42 5.14
N GLY A 29 -12.20 1.30 6.15
CA GLY A 29 -11.65 1.02 7.47
C GLY A 29 -10.15 1.23 7.60
N VAL A 30 -9.46 1.73 6.57
CA VAL A 30 -8.06 2.18 6.69
C VAL A 30 -8.00 3.46 7.52
N ALA A 31 -7.10 3.47 8.50
CA ALA A 31 -6.84 4.59 9.39
C ALA A 31 -5.51 5.29 9.08
N SER A 32 -4.49 4.53 8.69
CA SER A 32 -3.19 5.07 8.32
C SER A 32 -2.46 4.16 7.32
N VAL A 33 -1.65 4.76 6.45
CA VAL A 33 -0.76 4.05 5.52
C VAL A 33 0.62 4.68 5.65
N ALA A 34 1.64 3.83 5.83
CA ALA A 34 3.04 4.21 5.87
C ALA A 34 3.83 3.39 4.85
N VAL A 35 4.77 4.03 4.16
CA VAL A 35 5.59 3.38 3.13
C VAL A 35 7.07 3.59 3.44
N ASP A 36 7.78 2.50 3.63
CA ASP A 36 9.24 2.47 3.69
C ASP A 36 9.78 2.31 2.25
N LEU A 37 10.03 3.43 1.59
CA LEU A 37 10.47 3.47 0.19
C LEU A 37 11.88 2.90 0.03
N VAL A 38 12.01 1.86 -0.80
CA VAL A 38 13.27 1.39 -1.36
C VAL A 38 13.29 1.72 -2.84
N VAL A 39 14.01 2.79 -3.20
CA VAL A 39 14.04 3.35 -4.57
C VAL A 39 14.39 2.27 -5.60
N GLY A 40 13.43 1.94 -6.48
CA GLY A 40 13.59 0.96 -7.55
C GLY A 40 13.62 -0.50 -7.08
N GLY A 41 13.42 -0.75 -5.79
CA GLY A 41 13.40 -2.08 -5.18
C GLY A 41 12.03 -2.43 -4.61
N GLU A 42 12.05 -3.32 -3.62
CA GLU A 42 10.88 -3.74 -2.85
C GLU A 42 10.69 -2.81 -1.66
N SER A 43 9.65 -1.99 -1.69
CA SER A 43 9.26 -1.09 -0.60
C SER A 43 8.23 -1.76 0.30
N THR A 44 8.25 -1.46 1.59
CA THR A 44 7.27 -2.03 2.52
C THR A 44 6.13 -1.06 2.75
N VAL A 45 4.89 -1.52 2.56
CA VAL A 45 3.68 -0.77 2.91
C VAL A 45 3.11 -1.35 4.20
N THR A 46 2.86 -0.50 5.18
CA THR A 46 2.20 -0.85 6.44
C THR A 46 0.91 -0.08 6.57
N VAL A 47 -0.19 -0.80 6.80
CA VAL A 47 -1.54 -0.24 6.89
C VAL A 47 -2.13 -0.56 8.24
N GLU A 48 -2.61 0.47 8.94
CA GLU A 48 -3.45 0.30 10.12
C GLU A 48 -4.92 0.43 9.73
N SER A 49 -5.74 -0.51 10.18
CA SER A 49 -7.15 -0.60 9.81
C SER A 49 -8.02 -1.10 10.96
N ASP A 50 -9.32 -0.79 10.89
CA ASP A 50 -10.28 -1.23 11.89
C ASP A 50 -10.46 -2.76 11.90
N GLN A 51 -10.36 -3.37 10.71
CA GLN A 51 -10.51 -4.81 10.45
C GLN A 51 -9.46 -5.28 9.42
N PRO A 52 -9.16 -6.59 9.33
CA PRO A 52 -8.28 -7.11 8.30
C PRO A 52 -8.75 -6.70 6.89
N LEU A 53 -7.82 -6.18 6.09
CA LEU A 53 -8.10 -5.79 4.72
C LEU A 53 -8.30 -7.01 3.83
N ASP A 54 -9.17 -6.88 2.84
CA ASP A 54 -9.33 -7.87 1.78
C ASP A 54 -8.09 -7.84 0.85
N PRO A 55 -7.33 -8.94 0.73
CA PRO A 55 -6.15 -8.98 -0.14
C PRO A 55 -6.45 -8.63 -1.61
N GLU A 56 -7.65 -8.95 -2.12
CA GLU A 56 -8.02 -8.61 -3.49
C GLU A 56 -8.23 -7.10 -3.67
N ALA A 57 -8.88 -6.44 -2.69
CA ALA A 57 -9.06 -5.00 -2.70
C ALA A 57 -7.72 -4.25 -2.58
N VAL A 58 -6.81 -4.75 -1.74
CA VAL A 58 -5.45 -4.16 -1.62
C VAL A 58 -4.68 -4.29 -2.93
N ARG A 59 -4.72 -5.46 -3.58
CA ARG A 59 -4.08 -5.64 -4.89
C ARG A 59 -4.67 -4.69 -5.93
N ALA A 60 -5.99 -4.57 -6.00
CA ALA A 60 -6.66 -3.67 -6.94
C ALA A 60 -6.25 -2.21 -6.74
N ALA A 61 -6.20 -1.72 -5.49
CA ALA A 61 -5.77 -0.36 -5.17
C ALA A 61 -4.30 -0.12 -5.58
N VAL A 62 -3.41 -1.08 -5.32
CA VAL A 62 -1.99 -0.96 -5.69
C VAL A 62 -1.81 -1.05 -7.23
N ASP A 63 -2.60 -1.88 -7.91
CA ASP A 63 -2.63 -1.97 -9.37
C ASP A 63 -3.16 -0.67 -10.01
N GLU A 64 -4.15 -0.02 -9.40
CA GLU A 64 -4.68 1.29 -9.81
C GLU A 64 -3.61 2.39 -9.68
N ALA A 65 -2.80 2.35 -8.61
CA ALA A 65 -1.61 3.19 -8.47
C ALA A 65 -0.48 2.87 -9.48
N GLY A 66 -0.60 1.75 -10.22
CA GLY A 66 0.36 1.32 -11.24
C GLY A 66 1.53 0.47 -10.73
N TYR A 67 1.38 -0.16 -9.57
CA TYR A 67 2.40 -1.03 -8.96
C TYR A 67 1.85 -2.44 -8.69
N VAL A 68 2.68 -3.33 -8.16
CA VAL A 68 2.28 -4.70 -7.81
C VAL A 68 2.52 -4.94 -6.33
N ALA A 69 1.48 -5.40 -5.62
CA ALA A 69 1.57 -5.82 -4.23
C ALA A 69 1.95 -7.30 -4.11
N GLY A 70 2.95 -7.62 -3.29
CA GLY A 70 3.33 -9.00 -2.97
C GLY A 70 2.52 -9.53 -1.78
N LEU A 71 1.24 -9.82 -2.05
CA LEU A 71 0.27 -10.43 -1.14
C LEU A 71 -0.08 -11.84 -1.60
#